data_AF-E8N316-F1
#
_entry.id   AF-E8N316-F1
#
_cell.length_a   1.000
_cell.length_b   1.000
_cell.length_c   1.000
_cell.angle_alpha   90.00
_cell.angle_beta   90.00
_cell.angle_gamma   90.00
#
_symmetry.space_group_name_H-M   'P 1'
#
loop_
_entity.id
_entity.type
_entity.pdbx_description
1 polymer ?
#
loop_
_entity_poly.entity_id
_entity_poly.type
_entity_poly.pdbx_seq_one_letter_code
_entity_poly.pdbx_strand_id
1 'polypeptide(L)'
;MLKTQSLNLLKALTRVKLLWLPCLIPLPLLLIWQELFLRLEVCALLIPSTLFLHEWLHLLFIPNDARVEICVSWHSICLKMEGTRLYLQALLAALAPSLILSGVGLLVAQFDGLFALPFLMHAISFPIDLWGWYGGVVSHEQA
;
A
#
# COMPACT_ATOMS: atom_id res chain seq x y z
N MET A 1 -3.92 20.07 3.65
CA MET A 1 -3.37 19.37 2.48
C MET A 1 -3.56 17.86 2.57
N LEU A 2 -3.03 17.22 3.62
CA LEU A 2 -3.16 15.77 3.88
C LEU A 2 -4.60 15.23 3.76
N LYS A 3 -5.61 15.88 4.36
CA LYS A 3 -7.02 15.45 4.27
C LYS A 3 -7.54 15.33 2.83
N THR A 4 -7.14 16.25 1.95
CA THR A 4 -7.53 16.23 0.53
C THR A 4 -6.81 15.11 -0.23
N GLN A 5 -5.52 14.88 0.07
CA GLN A 5 -4.74 13.80 -0.53
C GLN A 5 -5.26 12.41 -0.11
N SER A 6 -5.59 12.21 1.17
CA SER A 6 -6.18 10.95 1.64
C SER A 6 -7.52 10.63 0.96
N LEU A 7 -8.36 11.65 0.74
CA LEU A 7 -9.64 11.47 0.03
C LEU A 7 -9.42 11.09 -1.44
N ASN A 8 -8.43 11.70 -2.10
CA ASN A 8 -8.10 11.39 -3.49
C ASN A 8 -7.50 9.99 -3.63
N LEU A 9 -6.65 9.57 -2.69
CA LEU A 9 -6.10 8.22 -2.61
C LEU A 9 -7.20 7.16 -2.43
N LEU A 10 -8.15 7.40 -1.53
CA LEU A 10 -9.30 6.49 -1.33
C LEU A 10 -10.15 6.36 -2.61
N LYS A 11 -10.41 7.47 -3.30
CA LYS A 11 -11.10 7.47 -4.59
C LYS A 11 -10.31 6.75 -5.69
N ALA A 12 -8.99 6.76 -5.64
CA ALA A 12 -8.15 6.05 -6.59
C ALA A 12 -8.20 4.53 -6.38
N LEU A 13 -8.05 4.07 -5.14
CA LEU A 13 -8.08 2.63 -4.81
C LEU A 13 -9.41 1.99 -5.16
N THR A 14 -10.52 2.67 -4.88
CA THR A 14 -11.86 2.17 -5.22
C THR A 14 -12.08 1.97 -6.72
N ARG A 15 -11.31 2.66 -7.58
CA ARG A 15 -11.37 2.50 -9.04
C ARG A 15 -10.60 1.30 -9.58
N VAL A 16 -9.67 0.73 -8.81
CA VAL A 16 -8.84 -0.40 -9.27
C VAL A 16 -9.63 -1.70 -9.14
N LYS A 17 -10.25 -2.14 -10.24
CA LYS A 17 -11.10 -3.34 -10.29
C LYS A 17 -10.41 -4.61 -9.81
N LEU A 18 -9.10 -4.72 -10.05
CA LEU A 18 -8.31 -5.90 -9.67
C LEU A 18 -8.18 -6.08 -8.15
N LEU A 19 -8.28 -5.00 -7.37
CA LEU A 19 -8.23 -5.06 -5.90
C LEU A 19 -9.46 -5.72 -5.28
N TRP A 20 -10.56 -5.77 -6.03
CA TRP A 20 -11.83 -6.38 -5.59
C TRP A 20 -11.96 -7.85 -5.99
N LEU A 21 -11.07 -8.35 -6.86
CA LEU A 21 -11.07 -9.74 -7.30
C LEU A 21 -10.96 -10.75 -6.13
N PRO A 22 -10.12 -10.51 -5.11
CA PRO A 22 -10.05 -11.37 -3.92
C PRO A 22 -11.37 -11.49 -3.16
N CYS A 23 -12.28 -10.51 -3.28
CA CYS A 23 -13.61 -10.58 -2.63
C CYS A 23 -14.54 -11.57 -3.33
N LEU A 24 -14.28 -11.92 -4.60
CA LEU A 24 -15.12 -12.82 -5.40
C LEU A 24 -14.64 -14.28 -5.34
N ILE A 25 -13.35 -14.51 -5.13
CA ILE A 25 -12.74 -15.84 -5.07
C ILE A 25 -13.33 -16.76 -3.98
N PRO A 26 -13.68 -16.29 -2.75
CA PRO A 26 -14.16 -17.20 -1.71
C PRO A 26 -15.63 -17.62 -1.85
N LEU A 27 -16.43 -17.02 -2.74
CA LEU A 27 -17.86 -17.35 -2.93
C LEU A 27 -18.19 -18.86 -2.99
N PRO A 28 -17.44 -19.71 -3.69
CA PRO A 28 -17.70 -21.16 -3.73
C PRO A 28 -17.53 -21.85 -2.37
N LEU A 29 -16.71 -21.29 -1.46
CA LEU A 29 -16.43 -21.86 -0.15
C LEU A 29 -17.58 -21.64 0.85
N LEU A 30 -18.51 -20.73 0.55
CA LEU A 30 -19.69 -20.46 1.38
C LEU A 30 -20.55 -21.72 1.59
N LEU A 31 -20.56 -22.62 0.60
CA LEU A 31 -21.35 -23.85 0.60
C LEU A 31 -20.63 -25.04 1.25
N ILE A 32 -19.31 -24.95 1.44
CA ILE A 32 -18.46 -26.10 1.81
C ILE A 32 -17.86 -25.91 3.21
N TRP A 33 -17.39 -24.69 3.51
CA TRP A 33 -16.69 -24.39 4.76
C TRP A 33 -16.88 -22.93 5.17
N GLN A 34 -17.94 -22.68 5.94
CA GLN A 34 -18.36 -21.33 6.34
C GLN A 34 -17.30 -20.58 7.17
N GLU A 35 -16.58 -21.25 8.06
CA GLU A 35 -15.50 -20.62 8.84
C GLU A 35 -14.34 -20.13 7.97
N LEU A 36 -13.92 -20.92 6.98
CA LEU A 36 -12.88 -20.54 6.02
C LEU A 36 -13.37 -19.40 5.11
N PHE A 37 -14.63 -19.44 4.69
CA PHE A 37 -15.27 -18.37 3.92
C PHE A 37 -15.19 -17.03 4.66
N LEU A 38 -15.60 -16.98 5.94
CA LEU A 38 -15.57 -15.76 6.74
C LEU A 38 -14.14 -15.22 6.90
N ARG A 39 -13.15 -16.09 7.13
CA ARG A 39 -11.75 -15.67 7.22
C ARG A 39 -11.24 -15.11 5.90
N LEU A 40 -11.60 -15.72 4.77
CA LEU A 40 -11.21 -15.23 3.45
C LEU A 40 -11.91 -13.93 3.07
N GLU A 41 -13.16 -13.73 3.46
CA GLU A 41 -13.88 -12.47 3.25
C GLU A 41 -13.24 -11.33 4.03
N VAL A 42 -12.94 -11.55 5.32
CA VAL A 42 -12.18 -10.58 6.13
C VAL A 42 -10.81 -10.31 5.50
N CYS A 43 -10.10 -11.35 5.07
CA CYS A 43 -8.81 -11.21 4.39
C CYS A 43 -8.94 -10.39 3.09
N ALA A 44 -10.00 -10.61 2.30
CA ALA A 44 -10.27 -9.87 1.08
C ALA A 44 -10.57 -8.39 1.32
N LEU A 45 -11.24 -8.05 2.43
CA LEU A 45 -11.47 -6.67 2.86
C LEU A 45 -10.20 -6.01 3.43
N LEU A 46 -9.33 -6.80 4.05
CA LEU A 46 -8.05 -6.34 4.57
C LEU A 46 -7.10 -5.92 3.44
N ILE A 47 -7.09 -6.59 2.28
CA ILE A 47 -6.21 -6.24 1.14
C ILE A 47 -6.33 -4.76 0.71
N PRO A 48 -7.50 -4.21 0.32
CA PRO A 48 -7.61 -2.81 -0.05
C PRO A 48 -7.34 -1.87 1.13
N SER A 49 -7.63 -2.31 2.35
CA SER A 49 -7.38 -1.54 3.58
C SER A 49 -5.90 -1.40 3.89
N THR A 50 -5.12 -2.49 3.75
CA THR A 50 -3.67 -2.47 3.97
C THR A 50 -2.96 -1.72 2.84
N LEU A 51 -3.45 -1.79 1.61
CA LEU A 51 -2.97 -0.95 0.50
C LEU A 51 -3.25 0.54 0.73
N PHE A 52 -4.45 0.90 1.18
CA PHE A 52 -4.72 2.30 1.57
C PHE A 52 -3.78 2.77 2.67
N LEU A 53 -3.60 1.93 3.70
CA LEU A 53 -2.71 2.24 4.82
C LEU A 53 -1.26 2.38 4.35
N HIS A 54 -0.80 1.51 3.46
CA HIS A 54 0.53 1.57 2.85
C HIS A 54 0.79 2.92 2.17
N GLU A 55 -0.08 3.29 1.23
CA GLU A 55 0.02 4.55 0.50
C GLU A 55 -0.18 5.77 1.41
N TRP A 56 -1.02 5.63 2.44
CA TRP A 56 -1.21 6.69 3.42
C TRP A 56 0.03 6.90 4.31
N LEU A 57 0.73 5.83 4.67
CA LEU A 57 2.00 5.91 5.38
C LEU A 57 3.05 6.65 4.53
N HIS A 58 3.15 6.36 3.23
CA HIS A 58 4.00 7.14 2.31
C HIS A 58 3.71 8.64 2.44
N LEU A 59 2.43 9.05 2.39
CA LEU A 59 2.03 10.46 2.52
C LEU A 59 2.44 11.11 3.85
N LEU A 60 2.54 10.36 4.95
CA LEU A 60 2.96 10.88 6.24
C LEU A 60 4.46 11.19 6.31
N PHE A 61 5.27 10.45 5.57
CA PHE A 61 6.72 10.64 5.55
C PHE A 61 7.16 11.69 4.50
N ILE A 62 6.23 12.24 3.73
CA ILE A 62 6.47 13.33 2.79
C ILE A 62 6.53 14.67 3.55
N PRO A 63 7.58 15.49 3.35
CA PRO A 63 7.62 16.84 3.91
C PRO A 63 6.48 17.70 3.36
N ASN A 64 5.89 18.55 4.22
CA ASN A 64 4.72 19.39 3.90
C ASN A 64 4.92 20.32 2.69
N ASP A 65 6.17 20.58 2.33
CA ASP A 65 6.55 21.55 1.30
C ASP A 65 6.71 20.90 -0.07
N ALA A 66 6.72 19.56 -0.13
CA ALA A 66 6.85 18.80 -1.37
C ALA A 66 5.52 18.76 -2.12
N ARG A 67 5.58 19.01 -3.44
CA ARG A 67 4.41 18.84 -4.31
C ARG A 67 4.24 17.37 -4.61
N VAL A 68 3.09 16.82 -4.22
CA VAL A 68 2.70 15.43 -4.46
C VAL A 68 1.56 15.39 -5.45
N GLU A 69 1.76 14.71 -6.58
CA GLU A 69 0.72 14.42 -7.56
C GLU A 69 0.34 12.93 -7.48
N ILE A 70 -0.96 12.66 -7.32
CA ILE A 70 -1.49 11.29 -7.31
C ILE A 70 -1.85 10.90 -8.75
N CYS A 71 -1.01 10.10 -9.39
CA CYS A 71 -1.26 9.54 -10.70
C CYS A 71 -2.02 8.21 -10.58
N VAL A 72 -3.14 8.06 -11.28
CA VAL A 72 -3.95 6.84 -11.28
C VAL A 72 -3.95 6.23 -12.67
N SER A 73 -3.47 5.00 -12.78
CA SER A 73 -3.64 4.14 -13.94
C SER A 73 -4.66 3.04 -13.62
N TRP A 74 -5.14 2.33 -14.64
CA TRP A 74 -6.11 1.23 -14.48
C TRP A 74 -5.66 0.14 -13.50
N HIS A 75 -4.34 -0.04 -13.32
CA HIS A 75 -3.74 -1.11 -12.50
C HIS A 75 -2.83 -0.59 -11.39
N SER A 76 -2.58 0.71 -11.29
CA SER A 76 -1.60 1.25 -10.36
C SER A 76 -1.98 2.64 -9.86
N ILE A 77 -1.56 2.92 -8.63
CA ILE A 77 -1.53 4.26 -8.04
C ILE A 77 -0.07 4.62 -7.89
N CYS A 78 0.29 5.83 -8.27
CA CYS A 78 1.66 6.33 -8.18
C CYS A 78 1.64 7.73 -7.57
N LEU A 79 2.58 8.00 -6.69
CA LEU A 79 2.82 9.31 -6.13
C LEU A 79 4.05 9.90 -6.85
N LYS A 80 3.85 10.99 -7.60
CA LYS A 80 4.95 11.78 -8.13
C LYS A 80 5.29 12.89 -7.15
N MET A 81 6.58 13.10 -6.91
CA MET A 81 7.06 14.13 -6.01
C MET A 81 8.09 15.01 -6.69
N GLU A 82 7.87 16.32 -6.64
CA GLU A 82 8.88 17.30 -7.04
C GLU A 82 9.67 17.77 -5.80
N GLY A 83 10.97 17.50 -5.77
CA GLY A 83 11.93 18.26 -4.96
C GLY A 83 12.20 17.79 -3.52
N THR A 84 12.68 16.56 -3.31
CA THR A 84 13.24 16.15 -2.02
C THR A 84 14.77 16.20 -2.02
N ARG A 85 15.35 17.28 -1.47
CA ARG A 85 16.80 17.41 -1.22
C ARG A 85 17.30 16.59 -0.01
N LEU A 86 16.43 15.83 0.65
CA LEU A 86 16.71 15.13 1.91
C LEU A 86 16.63 13.61 1.71
N TYR A 87 17.75 13.00 1.29
CA TYR A 87 17.86 11.56 1.00
C TYR A 87 17.36 10.66 2.14
N LEU A 88 17.59 11.05 3.40
CA LEU A 88 17.13 10.28 4.56
C LEU A 88 15.60 10.23 4.65
N GLN A 89 14.91 11.33 4.36
CA GLN A 89 13.45 11.36 4.37
C GLN A 89 12.87 10.56 3.20
N ALA A 90 13.47 10.65 2.01
CA ALA A 90 13.08 9.84 0.87
C ALA A 90 13.26 8.34 1.14
N LEU A 91 14.36 7.96 1.80
CA LEU A 91 14.61 6.58 2.23
C LEU A 91 13.59 6.10 3.28
N LEU A 92 13.25 6.94 4.25
CA LEU A 92 12.24 6.62 5.25
C LEU A 92 10.84 6.50 4.64
N ALA A 93 10.48 7.41 3.73
CA ALA A 93 9.23 7.33 2.99
C ALA A 93 9.16 6.02 2.18
N ALA A 94 10.24 5.62 1.51
CA ALA A 94 10.30 4.38 0.74
C ALA A 94 10.19 3.12 1.62
N LEU A 95 10.87 3.08 2.78
CA LEU A 95 11.02 1.86 3.57
C LEU A 95 9.97 1.69 4.67
N ALA A 96 9.58 2.77 5.34
CA ALA A 96 8.78 2.70 6.54
C ALA A 96 7.40 2.05 6.33
N PRO A 97 6.65 2.33 5.26
CA PRO A 97 5.34 1.71 5.04
C PRO A 97 5.40 0.18 4.99
N SER A 98 6.32 -0.35 4.18
CA SER A 98 6.51 -1.78 4.02
C SER A 98 7.05 -2.45 5.29
N LEU A 99 7.91 -1.77 6.07
CA LEU A 99 8.41 -2.29 7.36
C LEU A 99 7.32 -2.33 8.42
N ILE A 100 6.56 -1.24 8.56
CA ILE A 100 5.49 -1.13 9.54
C ILE A 100 4.43 -2.20 9.27
N LEU A 101 3.97 -2.32 8.02
CA LEU A 101 2.94 -3.29 7.66
C LEU A 101 3.45 -4.72 7.79
N SER A 102 4.66 -5.02 7.32
CA SER A 102 5.25 -6.36 7.49
C SER A 102 5.42 -6.72 8.97
N GLY A 103 5.82 -5.77 9.82
CA GLY A 103 5.91 -5.95 11.27
C GLY A 103 4.55 -6.25 11.91
N VAL A 104 3.50 -5.52 11.52
CA VAL A 104 2.11 -5.83 11.94
C VAL A 104 1.71 -7.23 11.48
N GLY A 105 2.05 -7.60 10.23
CA GLY A 105 1.80 -8.94 9.70
C GLY A 105 2.46 -10.04 10.53
N LEU A 106 3.72 -9.86 10.93
CA LEU A 106 4.43 -10.84 11.78
C LEU A 106 3.79 -10.98 13.16
N LEU A 107 3.27 -9.90 13.74
CA LEU A 107 2.54 -9.94 15.01
C LEU A 107 1.20 -10.67 14.85
N VAL A 108 0.45 -10.38 13.78
CA VAL A 108 -0.84 -11.02 13.49
C VAL A 108 -0.67 -12.51 13.15
N ALA A 109 0.45 -12.89 12.53
CA ALA A 109 0.74 -14.28 12.14
C ALA A 109 0.80 -15.24 13.33
N GLN A 110 1.04 -14.73 14.54
CA GLN A 110 1.00 -15.53 15.77
C GLN A 110 -0.42 -15.98 16.14
N PHE A 111 -1.44 -15.27 15.65
CA PHE A 111 -2.84 -15.54 15.92
C PHE A 111 -3.54 -16.20 14.74
N ASP A 112 -3.36 -15.67 13.53
CA ASP A 112 -3.92 -16.23 12.30
C ASP A 112 -3.07 -15.87 11.06
N GLY A 113 -2.52 -16.90 10.41
CA GLY A 113 -1.71 -16.74 9.20
C GLY A 113 -2.49 -16.18 8.01
N LEU A 114 -3.79 -16.46 7.89
CA LEU A 114 -4.63 -15.91 6.83
C LEU A 114 -4.79 -14.40 6.99
N PHE A 115 -4.96 -13.90 8.22
CA PHE A 115 -5.10 -12.47 8.48
C PHE A 115 -3.78 -11.72 8.41
N ALA A 116 -2.66 -12.40 8.62
CA ALA A 116 -1.34 -11.83 8.45
C ALA A 116 -0.98 -11.57 6.98
N LEU A 117 -1.50 -12.38 6.06
CA LEU A 117 -1.09 -12.41 4.66
C LEU A 117 -1.25 -11.05 3.95
N PRO A 118 -2.37 -10.30 4.07
CA PRO A 118 -2.51 -8.97 3.46
C PRO A 118 -1.49 -7.93 3.94
N PHE A 119 -0.91 -8.12 5.12
CA PHE A 119 0.13 -7.25 5.67
C PHE A 119 1.52 -7.68 5.21
N LEU A 120 1.79 -8.99 5.25
CA LEU A 120 3.07 -9.56 4.83
C LEU A 120 3.32 -9.42 3.31
N MET A 121 2.27 -9.33 2.49
CA MET A 121 2.41 -9.07 1.05
C MET A 121 3.14 -7.75 0.74
N HIS A 122 3.10 -6.77 1.64
CA HIS A 122 3.87 -5.52 1.51
C HIS A 122 5.38 -5.72 1.65
N ALA A 123 5.85 -6.88 2.13
CA ALA A 123 7.27 -7.22 2.05
C ALA A 123 7.75 -7.34 0.58
N ILE A 124 6.84 -7.64 -0.35
CA ILE A 124 7.17 -7.80 -1.78
C ILE A 124 7.28 -6.42 -2.46
N SER A 125 6.59 -5.39 -1.94
CA SER A 125 6.67 -4.03 -2.52
C SER A 125 7.97 -3.31 -2.18
N PHE A 126 8.74 -3.76 -1.17
CA PHE A 126 10.02 -3.15 -0.77
C PHE A 126 10.95 -2.74 -1.91
N PRO A 127 11.30 -3.63 -2.86
CA PRO A 127 12.22 -3.27 -3.94
C PRO A 127 11.61 -2.24 -4.89
N ILE A 128 10.29 -2.29 -5.08
CA ILE A 128 9.54 -1.39 -5.95
C ILE A 128 9.48 0.01 -5.33
N ASP A 129 9.18 0.08 -4.02
CA ASP A 129 9.15 1.33 -3.27
C ASP A 129 10.53 1.98 -3.25
N LEU A 130 11.58 1.19 -2.96
CA LEU A 130 12.95 1.70 -2.93
C LEU A 130 13.37 2.22 -4.32
N TRP A 131 13.07 1.48 -5.39
CA TRP A 131 13.42 1.92 -6.74
C TRP A 131 12.63 3.15 -7.18
N GLY A 132 11.32 3.18 -6.95
CA GLY A 132 10.45 4.29 -7.34
C GLY A 132 10.82 5.59 -6.64
N TRP A 133 11.15 5.52 -5.36
CA TRP A 133 11.48 6.70 -4.55
C TRP A 133 12.95 7.10 -4.62
N TYR A 134 13.88 6.15 -4.60
CA TYR A 134 15.32 6.45 -4.61
C TYR A 134 15.88 6.58 -6.03
N GLY A 135 15.47 5.72 -6.96
CA GLY A 135 15.89 5.79 -8.36
C GLY A 135 15.37 7.03 -9.10
N GLY A 136 14.20 7.53 -8.70
CA GLY A 136 13.64 8.80 -9.18
C GLY A 136 14.42 10.03 -8.71
N VAL A 137 15.02 9.98 -7.52
CA VAL A 137 15.83 11.09 -6.98
C VAL A 137 17.17 11.21 -7.71
N VAL A 138 17.84 10.08 -7.99
CA VAL A 138 19.14 10.07 -8.69
C VAL A 138 19.04 10.58 -10.13
N SER A 139 17.91 10.34 -10.79
CA SER A 139 17.70 10.73 -12.20
C SER A 139 17.42 12.23 -12.39
N HIS A 140 16.90 12.92 -11.36
CA HIS A 140 16.68 14.37 -11.40
C HIS A 140 17.93 15.21 -11.07
N GLU A 141 19.01 14.60 -10.56
CA GLU A 141 20.30 15.28 -10.34
C GLU A 141 21.22 15.28 -11.58
N GLN A 142 20.88 14.49 -12.61
CA GLN A 142 21.67 14.35 -13.84
C GLN A 142 21.08 15.09 -15.04
N ALA A 143 20.03 15.90 -14.86
CA ALA A 143 19.37 16.71 -15.88
C ALA A 143 19.41 18.20 -15.51
#